data_AF-A0A7C5QXS0-F1
#
_entry.id   AF-A0A7C5QXS0-F1
#
_cell.length_a   1.000
_cell.length_b   1.000
_cell.length_c   1.000
_cell.angle_alpha   90.00
_cell.angle_beta   90.00
_cell.angle_gamma   90.00
#
_symmetry.space_group_name_H-M   'P 1'
#
loop_
_entity.id
_entity.type
_entity.pdbx_description
1 polymer ?
#
loop_
_entity_poly.entity_id
_entity_poly.type
_entity_poly.pdbx_seq_one_letter_code
_entity_poly.pdbx_strand_id
1 'polypeptide(L)'
;MSSKYEELMAHMRQTEALAEVAGRLGWDQETVMPEGAAPQRAEEMGAMAEVLHARRTDARLGDWLAAIDAGALDAVGQANLRLIRRDHERNVKVPGDLAAALARATSGAQRVWAEARAADDFAAFRPVLEEIVRLKREEAAALAAGGDLYDALLDDYEPGASGARLQEMFDALRPGLVALRDACLGAAHQPARLEGRFA
;
A
#
# COMPACT_ATOMS: atom_id res chain seq x y z
N MET A 1 -20.33 27.75 14.96
CA MET A 1 -19.04 27.04 15.07
C MET A 1 -19.25 25.66 14.48
N SER A 2 -18.31 25.17 13.66
CA SER A 2 -18.40 23.82 13.11
C SER A 2 -18.20 22.79 14.23
N SER A 3 -18.88 21.64 14.18
CA SER A 3 -18.64 20.58 15.17
C SER A 3 -17.23 19.97 14.98
N LYS A 4 -16.67 19.35 16.03
CA LYS A 4 -15.36 18.66 15.90
C LYS A 4 -15.37 17.56 14.85
N TYR A 5 -16.52 16.91 14.66
CA TYR A 5 -16.71 15.94 13.59
C TYR A 5 -16.65 16.58 12.20
N GLU A 6 -17.27 17.76 12.01
CA GLU A 6 -17.17 18.49 10.74
C GLU A 6 -15.74 18.99 10.46
N GLU A 7 -15.01 19.45 11.48
CA GLU A 7 -13.58 19.82 11.38
C GLU A 7 -12.74 18.62 10.93
N LEU A 8 -12.92 17.46 11.60
CA LEU A 8 -12.25 16.20 11.24
C LEU A 8 -12.55 15.81 9.80
N MET A 9 -13.83 15.80 9.40
CA MET A 9 -14.21 15.40 8.05
C MET A 9 -13.74 16.40 6.98
N ALA A 10 -13.67 17.69 7.29
CA ALA A 10 -13.09 18.69 6.38
C ALA A 10 -11.59 18.46 6.17
N HIS A 11 -10.86 18.15 7.24
CA HIS A 11 -9.45 17.78 7.14
C HIS A 11 -9.26 16.51 6.32
N MET A 12 -10.04 15.47 6.58
CA MET A 12 -9.95 14.21 5.83
C MET A 12 -10.27 14.41 4.35
N ARG A 13 -11.32 15.16 4.00
CA ARG A 13 -11.64 15.45 2.58
C ARG A 13 -10.47 16.08 1.83
N GLN A 14 -9.77 17.02 2.45
CA GLN A 14 -8.62 17.66 1.81
C GLN A 14 -7.40 16.72 1.75
N THR A 15 -7.18 15.90 2.78
CA THR A 15 -6.15 14.86 2.76
C THR A 15 -6.40 13.86 1.63
N GLU A 16 -7.63 13.39 1.46
CA GLU A 16 -7.99 12.47 0.37
C GLU A 16 -7.87 13.14 -1.00
N ALA A 17 -8.26 14.40 -1.15
CA ALA A 17 -8.05 15.13 -2.40
C ALA A 17 -6.57 15.20 -2.80
N LEU A 18 -5.65 15.37 -1.84
CA LEU A 18 -4.21 15.31 -2.08
C LEU A 18 -3.73 13.89 -2.42
N ALA A 19 -4.31 12.86 -1.79
CA ALA A 19 -3.99 11.47 -2.09
C ALA A 19 -4.41 11.11 -3.53
N GLU A 20 -5.57 11.60 -3.96
CA GLU A 20 -6.06 11.47 -5.33
C GLU A 20 -5.18 12.22 -6.34
N VAL A 21 -4.56 13.35 -5.96
CA VAL A 21 -3.54 14.01 -6.81
C VAL A 21 -2.30 13.13 -6.94
N ALA A 22 -1.80 12.57 -5.83
CA ALA A 22 -0.69 11.62 -5.86
C ALA A 22 -1.01 10.38 -6.71
N GLY A 23 -2.23 9.84 -6.62
CA GLY A 23 -2.69 8.73 -7.45
C GLY A 23 -2.64 9.05 -8.95
N ARG A 24 -3.01 10.27 -9.35
CA ARG A 24 -2.91 10.73 -10.75
C ARG A 24 -1.46 10.83 -11.24
N LEU A 25 -0.54 11.27 -10.38
CA LEU A 25 0.90 11.30 -10.72
C LEU A 25 1.45 9.88 -10.94
N GLY A 26 1.01 8.91 -10.13
CA GLY A 26 1.35 7.50 -10.34
C GLY A 26 0.75 6.93 -11.63
N TRP A 27 -0.52 7.24 -11.92
CA TRP A 27 -1.14 6.84 -13.19
C TRP A 27 -0.42 7.42 -14.41
N ASP A 28 -0.09 8.72 -14.37
CA ASP A 28 0.62 9.39 -15.46
C ASP A 28 2.01 8.76 -15.69
N GLN A 29 2.70 8.41 -14.61
CA GLN A 29 4.01 7.74 -14.66
C GLN A 29 3.95 6.43 -15.46
N GLU A 30 2.86 5.67 -15.32
CA GLU A 30 2.68 4.36 -15.96
C GLU A 30 2.09 4.44 -17.38
N THR A 31 1.63 5.61 -17.83
CA THR A 31 0.82 5.70 -19.05
C THR A 31 1.26 6.75 -20.06
N VAL A 32 1.62 7.96 -19.62
CA VAL A 32 1.85 9.12 -20.51
C VAL A 32 3.23 9.75 -20.30
N MET A 33 3.77 9.69 -19.09
CA MET A 33 5.01 10.37 -18.72
C MET A 33 6.19 9.96 -19.63
N PRO A 34 6.95 10.92 -20.19
CA PRO A 34 8.14 10.59 -20.96
C PRO A 34 9.25 10.04 -20.06
N GLU A 35 10.06 9.11 -20.58
CA GLU A 35 11.10 8.39 -19.84
C GLU A 35 12.08 9.32 -19.10
N GLY A 36 12.46 10.44 -19.75
CA GLY A 36 13.39 11.42 -19.19
C GLY A 36 12.88 12.19 -17.97
N ALA A 37 11.58 12.12 -17.67
CA ALA A 37 10.98 12.83 -16.52
C ALA A 37 11.04 12.04 -15.20
N ALA A 38 11.54 10.79 -15.22
CA ALA A 38 11.57 9.94 -14.02
C ALA A 38 12.22 10.59 -12.78
N PRO A 39 13.36 11.33 -12.87
CA PRO A 39 13.93 11.99 -11.70
C PRO A 39 13.00 13.06 -11.11
N GLN A 40 12.35 13.86 -11.96
CA GLN A 40 11.41 14.89 -11.51
C GLN A 40 10.15 14.25 -10.88
N ARG A 41 9.63 13.18 -11.47
CA ARG A 41 8.48 12.45 -10.91
C ARG A 41 8.79 11.85 -9.53
N ALA A 42 9.99 11.32 -9.32
CA ALA A 42 10.40 10.82 -8.02
C ALA A 42 10.40 11.94 -6.94
N GLU A 43 10.87 13.15 -7.29
CA GLU A 43 10.81 14.31 -6.39
C GLU A 43 9.36 14.75 -6.11
N GLU A 44 8.50 14.81 -7.12
CA GLU A 44 7.07 15.12 -6.97
C GLU A 44 6.37 14.13 -6.02
N MET A 45 6.65 12.83 -6.19
CA MET A 45 6.10 11.77 -5.34
C MET A 45 6.62 11.86 -3.91
N GLY A 46 7.90 12.14 -3.72
CA GLY A 46 8.50 12.37 -2.40
C GLY A 46 7.85 13.55 -1.67
N ALA A 47 7.72 14.70 -2.34
CA ALA A 47 7.08 15.89 -1.78
C ALA A 47 5.60 15.65 -1.42
N MET A 48 4.85 14.96 -2.29
CA MET A 48 3.46 14.60 -2.00
C MET A 48 3.36 13.63 -0.82
N ALA A 49 4.27 12.67 -0.70
CA ALA A 49 4.33 11.75 0.44
C ALA A 49 4.60 12.49 1.75
N GLU A 50 5.51 13.46 1.78
CA GLU A 50 5.79 14.29 2.96
C GLU A 50 4.56 15.09 3.40
N VAL A 51 3.88 15.75 2.46
CA VAL A 51 2.64 16.51 2.74
C VAL A 51 1.54 15.59 3.28
N LEU A 52 1.31 14.46 2.61
CA LEU A 52 0.28 13.50 3.01
C LEU A 52 0.57 12.89 4.37
N HIS A 53 1.83 12.54 4.64
CA HIS A 53 2.25 12.02 5.93
C HIS A 53 1.97 13.04 7.03
N ALA A 54 2.45 14.28 6.88
CA ALA A 54 2.23 15.34 7.87
C ALA A 54 0.75 15.60 8.17
N ARG A 55 -0.12 15.49 7.16
CA ARG A 55 -1.58 15.61 7.34
C ARG A 55 -2.19 14.42 8.06
N ARG A 56 -1.72 13.20 7.80
CA ARG A 56 -2.21 11.95 8.41
C ARG A 56 -1.74 11.79 9.86
N THR A 57 -0.64 12.45 10.23
CA THR A 57 -0.07 12.45 11.58
C THR A 57 -0.29 13.75 12.35
N ASP A 58 -1.11 14.67 11.83
CA ASP A 58 -1.42 15.95 12.48
C ASP A 58 -1.99 15.71 13.89
N ALA A 59 -1.39 16.32 14.92
CA ALA A 59 -1.81 16.16 16.31
C ALA A 59 -3.29 16.53 16.55
N ARG A 60 -3.84 17.44 15.75
CA ARG A 60 -5.26 17.84 15.83
C ARG A 60 -6.20 16.67 15.52
N LEU A 61 -5.78 15.68 14.73
CA LEU A 61 -6.56 14.47 14.49
C LEU A 61 -6.82 13.72 15.79
N GLY A 62 -5.79 13.54 16.62
CA GLY A 62 -5.93 12.91 17.94
C GLY A 62 -6.89 13.68 18.84
N ASP A 63 -6.77 15.01 18.88
CA ASP A 63 -7.65 15.88 19.67
C ASP A 63 -9.12 15.79 19.23
N TRP A 64 -9.37 15.84 17.91
CA TRP A 64 -10.71 15.70 17.36
C TRP A 64 -11.29 14.32 17.63
N LEU A 65 -10.52 13.25 17.39
CA LEU A 65 -10.93 11.88 17.64
C LEU A 65 -11.26 11.64 19.12
N ALA A 66 -10.57 12.29 20.06
CA ALA A 66 -10.86 12.18 21.49
C ALA A 66 -12.09 12.99 21.92
N ALA A 67 -12.37 14.12 21.26
CA ALA A 67 -13.44 15.04 21.64
C ALA A 67 -14.83 14.69 21.07
N ILE A 68 -14.90 13.82 20.06
CA ILE A 68 -16.17 13.45 19.41
C ILE A 68 -16.83 12.29 20.17
N ASP A 69 -18.05 12.51 20.66
CA ASP A 69 -18.89 11.45 21.19
C ASP A 69 -19.46 10.58 20.06
N ALA A 70 -18.93 9.36 19.93
CA ALA A 70 -19.39 8.39 18.93
C ALA A 70 -20.86 7.99 19.13
N GLY A 71 -21.38 8.02 20.37
CA GLY A 71 -22.77 7.68 20.67
C GLY A 71 -23.78 8.70 20.14
N ALA A 72 -23.31 9.92 19.86
CA ALA A 72 -24.12 10.99 19.26
C ALA A 72 -24.11 10.95 17.72
N LEU A 73 -23.35 10.05 17.09
CA LEU A 73 -23.25 9.90 15.64
C LEU A 73 -24.12 8.74 15.13
N ASP A 74 -24.50 8.83 13.85
CA ASP A 74 -25.10 7.71 13.13
C ASP A 74 -24.08 6.60 12.84
N ALA A 75 -24.55 5.49 12.25
CA ALA A 75 -23.70 4.33 11.95
C ALA A 75 -22.52 4.69 11.02
N VAL A 76 -22.71 5.63 10.10
CA VAL A 76 -21.66 6.10 9.18
C VAL A 76 -20.61 6.90 9.92
N GLY A 77 -21.02 7.84 10.76
CA GLY A 77 -20.10 8.64 11.58
C GLY A 77 -19.29 7.78 12.55
N GLN A 78 -19.92 6.78 13.17
CA GLN A 78 -19.23 5.81 14.02
C GLN A 78 -18.19 5.00 13.24
N ALA A 79 -18.51 4.57 12.01
CA ALA A 79 -17.56 3.89 11.14
C ALA A 79 -16.39 4.79 10.73
N ASN A 80 -16.67 6.05 10.36
CA ASN A 80 -15.64 7.04 10.03
C ASN A 80 -14.65 7.20 11.19
N LEU A 81 -15.14 7.40 12.42
CA LEU A 81 -14.27 7.53 13.59
C LEU A 81 -13.39 6.30 13.80
N ARG A 82 -13.95 5.09 13.67
CA ARG A 82 -13.19 3.83 13.85
C ARG A 82 -12.07 3.71 12.82
N LEU A 83 -12.36 3.98 11.55
CA LEU A 83 -11.40 3.85 10.46
C LEU A 83 -10.32 4.94 10.54
N ILE A 84 -10.72 6.21 10.69
CA ILE A 84 -9.78 7.33 10.81
C ILE A 84 -8.87 7.17 12.02
N ARG A 85 -9.40 6.68 13.16
CA ARG A 85 -8.59 6.40 14.35
C ARG A 85 -7.54 5.34 14.07
N ARG A 86 -7.94 4.21 13.49
CA ARG A 86 -7.02 3.12 13.13
C ARG A 86 -5.91 3.64 12.22
N ASP A 87 -6.28 4.37 11.17
CA ASP A 87 -5.31 4.87 10.20
C ASP A 87 -4.39 5.91 10.84
N HIS A 88 -4.90 6.81 11.68
CA HIS A 88 -4.08 7.77 12.42
C HIS A 88 -3.09 7.06 13.35
N GLU A 89 -3.55 6.12 14.17
CA GLU A 89 -2.72 5.34 15.11
C GLU A 89 -1.62 4.52 14.39
N ARG A 90 -1.88 4.04 13.17
CA ARG A 90 -0.86 3.38 12.35
C ARG A 90 0.11 4.39 11.75
N ASN A 91 -0.39 5.46 11.14
CA ASN A 91 0.42 6.46 10.47
C ASN A 91 1.41 7.17 11.42
N VAL A 92 1.00 7.48 12.66
CA VAL A 92 1.89 8.15 13.64
C VAL A 92 3.06 7.30 14.10
N LYS A 93 3.02 5.98 13.90
CA LYS A 93 4.13 5.09 14.24
C LYS A 93 5.26 5.17 13.23
N VAL A 94 4.96 5.47 11.97
CA VAL A 94 5.93 5.51 10.88
C VAL A 94 6.56 6.90 10.83
N PRO A 95 7.90 7.04 10.88
CA PRO A 95 8.56 8.33 10.69
C PRO A 95 8.31 8.92 9.29
N GLY A 96 8.13 10.24 9.19
CA GLY A 96 7.83 10.90 7.93
C GLY A 96 8.97 10.87 6.91
N ASP A 97 10.22 10.92 7.37
CA ASP A 97 11.41 10.75 6.54
C ASP A 97 11.49 9.33 5.93
N LEU A 98 11.13 8.31 6.71
CA LEU A 98 11.01 6.93 6.23
C LEU A 98 9.92 6.80 5.15
N ALA A 99 8.74 7.38 5.39
CA ALA A 99 7.65 7.36 4.41
C ALA A 99 8.05 8.06 3.09
N ALA A 100 8.72 9.20 3.18
CA ALA A 100 9.22 9.93 2.02
C ALA A 100 10.33 9.18 1.27
N ALA A 101 11.26 8.55 2.00
CA ALA A 101 12.32 7.73 1.42
C ALA A 101 11.76 6.52 0.67
N LEU A 102 10.77 5.83 1.26
CA LEU A 102 10.09 4.71 0.62
C LEU A 102 9.36 5.13 -0.67
N ALA A 103 8.66 6.27 -0.66
CA ALA A 103 7.97 6.79 -1.83
C ALA A 103 8.93 7.15 -2.99
N ARG A 104 10.07 7.80 -2.68
CA ARG A 104 11.12 8.08 -3.68
C ARG A 104 11.72 6.80 -4.23
N ALA A 105 12.04 5.84 -3.36
CA ALA A 105 12.64 4.57 -3.76
C ALA A 105 11.71 3.76 -4.67
N THR A 106 10.42 3.64 -4.36
CA THR A 106 9.46 2.88 -5.17
C THR A 106 9.13 3.56 -6.49
N SER A 107 8.97 4.89 -6.52
CA SER A 107 8.75 5.64 -7.77
C SER A 107 9.96 5.53 -8.70
N GLY A 108 11.19 5.66 -8.17
CA GLY A 108 12.41 5.47 -8.94
C GLY A 108 12.62 4.03 -9.42
N ALA A 109 12.09 3.05 -8.68
CA ALA A 109 12.24 1.63 -8.99
C ALA A 109 11.40 1.15 -10.17
N GLN A 110 10.25 1.79 -10.45
CA GLN A 110 9.32 1.34 -11.49
C GLN A 110 10.00 1.19 -12.86
N ARG A 111 10.78 2.19 -13.29
CA ARG A 111 11.50 2.14 -14.57
C ARG A 111 12.58 1.06 -14.57
N VAL A 112 13.40 0.99 -13.52
CA VAL A 112 14.47 -0.01 -13.41
C VAL A 112 13.88 -1.41 -13.46
N TRP A 113 12.76 -1.64 -12.79
CA TRP A 113 12.03 -2.90 -12.85
C TRP A 113 11.49 -3.20 -14.25
N ALA A 114 10.88 -2.24 -14.93
CA ALA A 114 10.32 -2.44 -16.26
C ALA A 114 11.41 -2.81 -17.29
N GLU A 115 12.53 -2.09 -17.26
CA GLU A 115 13.71 -2.36 -18.11
C GLU A 115 14.31 -3.74 -17.78
N ALA A 116 14.56 -4.02 -16.51
CA ALA A 116 15.11 -5.30 -16.05
C ALA A 116 14.20 -6.47 -16.43
N ARG A 117 12.88 -6.34 -16.25
CA ARG A 117 11.91 -7.37 -16.63
C ARG A 117 11.88 -7.60 -18.13
N ALA A 118 11.93 -6.53 -18.94
CA ALA A 118 11.97 -6.65 -20.39
C ALA A 118 13.27 -7.31 -20.90
N ALA A 119 14.38 -7.08 -20.20
CA ALA A 119 15.68 -7.65 -20.51
C ALA A 119 15.95 -9.03 -19.87
N ASP A 120 15.03 -9.53 -19.04
CA ASP A 120 15.25 -10.71 -18.17
C ASP A 120 16.51 -10.59 -17.28
N ASP A 121 16.81 -9.36 -16.83
CA ASP A 121 18.01 -9.02 -16.06
C ASP A 121 17.68 -8.69 -14.60
N PHE A 122 17.54 -9.74 -13.78
CA PHE A 122 17.33 -9.56 -12.34
C PHE A 122 18.51 -8.84 -11.66
N ALA A 123 19.74 -9.00 -12.17
CA ALA A 123 20.92 -8.40 -11.55
C ALA A 123 20.86 -6.86 -11.59
N ALA A 124 20.28 -6.30 -12.67
CA ALA A 124 20.02 -4.87 -12.77
C ALA A 124 19.00 -4.37 -11.73
N PHE A 125 17.97 -5.16 -11.41
CA PHE A 125 16.93 -4.74 -10.44
C PHE A 125 17.29 -5.03 -8.97
N ARG A 126 18.16 -6.02 -8.72
CA ARG A 126 18.50 -6.49 -7.37
C ARG A 126 18.86 -5.36 -6.38
N PRO A 127 19.74 -4.38 -6.69
CA PRO A 127 20.11 -3.34 -5.73
C PRO A 127 18.93 -2.46 -5.31
N VAL A 128 18.02 -2.21 -6.25
CA VAL A 128 16.80 -1.42 -6.01
C VAL A 128 15.84 -2.19 -5.12
N LEU A 129 15.66 -3.49 -5.38
CA LEU A 129 14.83 -4.36 -4.56
C LEU A 129 15.37 -4.49 -3.13
N GLU A 130 16.69 -4.61 -2.96
CA GLU A 130 17.33 -4.68 -1.64
C GLU A 130 17.04 -3.42 -0.81
N GLU A 131 17.10 -2.24 -1.42
CA GLU A 131 16.78 -0.98 -0.75
C GLU A 131 15.29 -0.89 -0.37
N ILE A 132 14.38 -1.26 -1.27
CA ILE A 132 12.93 -1.30 -0.96
C ILE A 132 12.64 -2.26 0.19
N VAL A 133 13.24 -3.46 0.17
CA VAL A 133 13.04 -4.46 1.22
C VAL A 133 13.61 -3.96 2.56
N ARG A 134 14.74 -3.26 2.56
CA ARG A 134 15.29 -2.62 3.76
C ARG A 134 14.31 -1.60 4.34
N LEU A 135 13.83 -0.66 3.52
CA LEU A 135 12.88 0.38 3.95
C LEU A 135 11.54 -0.22 4.44
N LYS A 136 11.00 -1.23 3.74
CA LYS A 136 9.77 -1.92 4.17
C LYS A 136 9.93 -2.66 5.50
N ARG A 137 11.12 -3.18 5.81
CA ARG A 137 11.40 -3.80 7.12
C ARG A 137 11.47 -2.76 8.24
N GLU A 138 12.01 -1.58 7.98
CA GLU A 138 12.00 -0.46 8.93
C GLU A 138 10.57 0.02 9.21
N GLU A 139 9.75 0.16 8.16
CA GLU A 139 8.33 0.49 8.29
C GLU A 139 7.58 -0.57 9.08
N ALA A 140 7.81 -1.85 8.78
CA ALA A 140 7.23 -2.96 9.52
C ALA A 140 7.60 -2.92 11.00
N ALA A 141 8.86 -2.64 11.34
CA ALA A 141 9.32 -2.55 12.71
C ALA A 141 8.64 -1.40 13.48
N ALA A 142 8.44 -0.27 12.81
CA ALA A 142 7.70 0.86 13.36
C ALA A 142 6.23 0.50 13.62
N LEU A 143 5.56 -0.18 12.67
CA LEU A 143 4.16 -0.56 12.77
C LEU A 143 3.89 -1.65 13.82
N ALA A 144 4.75 -2.68 13.84
CA ALA A 144 4.57 -3.89 14.64
C ALA A 144 4.63 -3.62 16.14
N ALA A 145 5.34 -2.57 16.58
CA ALA A 145 5.52 -2.24 17.99
C ALA A 145 5.95 -3.45 18.86
N GLY A 146 6.81 -4.31 18.31
CA GLY A 146 7.29 -5.55 18.95
C GLY A 146 6.53 -6.83 18.57
N GLY A 147 5.50 -6.74 17.73
CA GLY A 147 4.82 -7.89 17.11
C GLY A 147 5.53 -8.45 15.88
N ASP A 148 4.83 -9.30 15.13
CA ASP A 148 5.33 -9.84 13.86
C ASP A 148 5.37 -8.76 12.77
N LEU A 149 6.50 -8.68 12.07
CA LEU A 149 6.74 -7.65 11.04
C LEU A 149 5.89 -7.86 9.79
N TYR A 150 5.67 -9.11 9.39
CA TYR A 150 4.89 -9.40 8.20
C TYR A 150 3.40 -9.15 8.46
N ASP A 151 2.90 -9.54 9.62
CA ASP A 151 1.52 -9.27 10.05
C ASP A 151 1.26 -7.76 10.11
N ALA A 152 2.22 -6.98 10.62
CA ALA A 152 2.10 -5.53 10.69
C ALA A 152 1.95 -4.87 9.31
N LEU A 153 2.64 -5.39 8.29
CA LEU A 153 2.49 -4.95 6.89
C LEU A 153 1.22 -5.49 6.25
N LEU A 154 0.85 -6.74 6.53
CA LEU A 154 -0.34 -7.39 5.99
C LEU A 154 -1.62 -6.68 6.42
N ASP A 155 -1.66 -6.17 7.64
CA ASP A 155 -2.81 -5.45 8.20
C ASP A 155 -3.19 -4.20 7.38
N ASP A 156 -2.28 -3.59 6.62
CA ASP A 156 -2.64 -2.48 5.71
C ASP A 156 -3.52 -2.93 4.54
N TYR A 157 -3.43 -4.20 4.14
CA TYR A 157 -4.17 -4.76 3.00
C TYR A 157 -5.40 -5.55 3.43
N GLU A 158 -5.29 -6.31 4.52
CA GLU A 158 -6.37 -7.12 5.09
C GLU A 158 -6.37 -6.96 6.62
N PRO A 159 -7.17 -6.01 7.15
CA PRO A 159 -7.19 -5.73 8.58
C PRO A 159 -7.54 -6.97 9.42
N GLY A 160 -6.67 -7.32 10.37
CA GLY A 160 -6.83 -8.47 11.25
C GLY A 160 -6.40 -9.82 10.65
N ALA A 161 -5.81 -9.84 9.45
CA ALA A 161 -5.14 -11.04 8.93
C ALA A 161 -3.78 -11.28 9.61
N SER A 162 -3.31 -12.52 9.55
CA SER A 162 -1.99 -12.92 10.01
C SER A 162 -1.36 -13.94 9.07
N GLY A 163 -0.04 -13.99 9.05
CA GLY A 163 0.75 -14.98 8.33
C GLY A 163 0.42 -16.39 8.76
N ALA A 164 0.13 -16.62 10.04
CA ALA A 164 -0.32 -17.92 10.56
C ALA A 164 -1.63 -18.38 9.89
N ARG A 165 -2.63 -17.51 9.81
CA ARG A 165 -3.92 -17.83 9.16
C ARG A 165 -3.77 -18.03 7.64
N LEU A 166 -2.91 -17.25 7.00
CA LEU A 166 -2.57 -17.45 5.58
C LEU A 166 -1.86 -18.79 5.36
N GLN A 167 -0.95 -19.17 6.26
CA GLN A 167 -0.24 -20.44 6.20
C GLN A 167 -1.21 -21.63 6.33
N GLU A 168 -2.11 -21.60 7.31
CA GLU A 168 -3.16 -22.63 7.46
C GLU A 168 -4.01 -22.80 6.19
N MET A 169 -4.42 -21.69 5.57
CA MET A 169 -5.15 -21.70 4.31
C MET A 169 -4.32 -22.30 3.17
N PHE A 170 -3.06 -21.89 3.02
CA PHE A 170 -2.17 -22.44 1.98
C PHE A 170 -1.92 -23.93 2.17
N ASP A 171 -1.75 -24.40 3.40
CA ASP A 171 -1.51 -25.81 3.70
C ASP A 171 -2.74 -26.68 3.41
N ALA A 172 -3.94 -26.16 3.66
CA ALA A 172 -5.18 -26.84 3.31
C ALA A 172 -5.40 -26.94 1.78
N LEU A 173 -5.05 -25.88 1.03
CA LEU A 173 -5.32 -25.81 -0.41
C LEU A 173 -4.24 -26.49 -1.26
N ARG A 174 -2.97 -26.42 -0.86
CA ARG A 174 -1.83 -26.85 -1.69
C ARG A 174 -1.92 -28.30 -2.16
N PRO A 175 -2.21 -29.32 -1.30
CA PRO A 175 -2.26 -30.70 -1.74
C PRO A 175 -3.31 -30.94 -2.84
N GLY A 176 -4.53 -30.39 -2.65
CA GLY A 176 -5.63 -30.53 -3.60
C GLY A 176 -5.37 -29.82 -4.92
N LEU A 177 -4.84 -28.59 -4.87
CA LEU A 177 -4.51 -27.82 -6.08
C LEU A 177 -3.37 -28.44 -6.88
N VAL A 178 -2.35 -28.99 -6.22
CA VAL A 178 -1.26 -29.71 -6.90
C VAL A 178 -1.80 -30.97 -7.57
N ALA A 179 -2.61 -31.78 -6.87
CA ALA A 179 -3.20 -32.98 -7.43
C ALA A 179 -4.11 -32.67 -8.63
N LEU A 180 -4.93 -31.61 -8.54
CA LEU A 180 -5.76 -31.16 -9.66
C LEU A 180 -4.91 -30.71 -10.85
N ARG A 181 -3.87 -29.89 -10.61
CA ARG A 181 -2.93 -29.44 -11.65
C ARG A 181 -2.28 -30.63 -12.37
N ASP A 182 -1.83 -31.62 -11.60
CA ASP A 182 -1.19 -32.83 -12.15
C ASP A 182 -2.19 -33.67 -12.96
N ALA A 183 -3.44 -33.81 -12.49
CA ALA A 183 -4.49 -34.49 -13.23
C ALA A 183 -4.81 -33.80 -14.55
N CYS A 184 -4.88 -32.46 -14.58
CA CYS A 184 -5.11 -31.69 -15.80
C CYS A 184 -3.94 -31.80 -16.79
N LEU A 185 -2.69 -31.63 -16.32
CA LEU A 185 -1.51 -31.72 -17.19
C LEU A 185 -1.21 -33.14 -17.66
N GLY A 186 -1.56 -34.15 -16.87
CA GLY A 186 -1.39 -35.57 -17.20
C GLY A 186 -2.57 -36.17 -17.95
N ALA A 187 -3.66 -35.43 -18.17
CA ALA A 187 -4.84 -35.93 -18.86
C ALA A 187 -4.51 -36.35 -20.31
N ALA A 188 -5.00 -37.51 -20.72
CA ALA A 188 -4.84 -38.01 -22.09
C ALA A 188 -5.50 -37.08 -23.12
N HIS A 189 -6.56 -36.37 -22.73
CA HIS A 189 -7.18 -35.34 -23.53
C HIS A 189 -6.74 -33.96 -23.04
N GLN A 190 -5.96 -33.26 -23.87
CA GLN A 190 -5.60 -31.86 -23.65
C GLN A 190 -6.55 -30.96 -24.43
N PRO A 191 -6.97 -29.81 -23.86
CA PRO A 191 -7.78 -28.85 -24.60
C PRO A 191 -7.00 -28.37 -25.83
N ALA A 192 -7.73 -28.10 -26.92
CA ALA A 192 -7.13 -27.51 -28.11
C ALA A 192 -6.42 -26.20 -27.73
N ARG A 193 -5.25 -25.95 -28.33
CA ARG A 193 -4.54 -24.70 -28.13
C ARG A 193 -5.48 -23.55 -28.53
N LEU A 194 -5.60 -22.55 -27.67
CA LEU A 194 -6.31 -21.33 -28.00
C LEU A 194 -5.57 -20.63 -29.14
N GLU A 195 -6.19 -20.61 -30.31
CA GLU A 195 -5.69 -19.90 -31.49
C GLU A 195 -6.47 -18.60 -31.65
N GLY A 196 -5.75 -17.50 -31.83
CA GLY A 196 -6.32 -16.16 -31.95
C GLY A 196 -5.26 -15.07 -31.78
N ARG A 197 -5.59 -13.85 -32.21
CA ARG A 197 -4.85 -12.66 -31.79
C ARG A 197 -5.42 -12.23 -30.44
N PHE A 198 -4.75 -12.63 -29.38
CA PHE A 198 -5.00 -12.10 -28.04
C PHE A 198 -4.14 -10.84 -27.92
N ALA A 199 -4.81 -9.69 -27.83
CA ALA A 199 -4.18 -8.39 -27.64
C ALA A 199 -3.64 -8.25 -26.21
#